data_AF-A0A3B8W4P7-F1
#
_entry.id   AF-A0A3B8W4P7-F1
#
_cell.length_a   1.000
_cell.length_b   1.000
_cell.length_c   1.000
_cell.angle_alpha   90.00
_cell.angle_beta   90.00
_cell.angle_gamma   90.00
#
_symmetry.space_group_name_H-M   'P 1'
#
loop_
_entity.id
_entity.type
_entity.pdbx_description
1 polymer ?
#
loop_
_entity_poly.entity_id
_entity_poly.type
_entity_poly.pdbx_seq_one_letter_code
_entity_poly.pdbx_strand_id
1 'polypeptide(L)'
;MAKTEFSITCNLCEYLKDSLFNGLNPEDLEHISIHKTCIQYRKGQNLFYEGTRPMGLYCINGGKVKVFKNNVQGKEYIFYIAKPG
;
A
#
# COMPACT_ATOMS: atom_id res chain seq x y z
N MET A 1 -12.21 21.94 -2.03
CA MET A 1 -12.38 20.49 -2.30
C MET A 1 -11.87 19.75 -1.09
N ALA A 2 -12.77 19.23 -0.24
CA ALA A 2 -12.40 18.59 1.02
C ALA A 2 -11.64 17.29 0.70
N LYS A 3 -10.36 17.22 1.08
CA LYS A 3 -9.63 15.95 1.13
C LYS A 3 -10.23 15.17 2.29
N THR A 4 -10.97 14.11 2.02
CA THR A 4 -11.35 13.15 3.05
C THR A 4 -10.07 12.46 3.50
N GLU A 5 -9.49 12.91 4.60
CA GLU A 5 -8.34 12.27 5.23
C GLU A 5 -8.81 10.95 5.83
N PHE A 6 -8.68 9.88 5.04
CA PHE A 6 -8.81 8.54 5.57
C PHE A 6 -7.52 8.21 6.32
N SER A 7 -7.55 8.28 7.65
CA SER A 7 -6.44 7.90 8.52
C SER A 7 -6.92 6.85 9.52
N ILE A 8 -6.32 5.66 9.45
CA ILE A 8 -6.56 4.55 10.38
C ILE A 8 -5.29 4.24 11.16
N THR A 9 -5.38 4.06 12.46
CA THR A 9 -4.23 3.73 13.30
C THR A 9 -3.82 2.26 13.10
N CYS A 10 -2.52 1.96 13.04
CA CYS A 10 -2.03 0.60 12.72
C CYS A 10 -2.50 -0.47 13.70
N ASN A 11 -2.63 -0.13 14.98
CA ASN A 11 -3.16 -1.02 16.03
C ASN A 11 -4.64 -1.40 15.83
N LEU A 12 -5.40 -0.59 15.08
CA LEU A 12 -6.81 -0.82 14.76
C LEU A 12 -7.02 -1.31 13.32
N CYS A 13 -5.93 -1.61 12.61
CA CYS A 13 -6.01 -2.12 11.25
C CYS A 13 -6.53 -3.56 11.26
N GLU A 14 -7.63 -3.80 10.54
CA GLU A 14 -8.22 -5.14 10.36
C GLU A 14 -7.20 -6.16 9.84
N TYR A 15 -6.32 -5.72 8.95
CA TYR A 15 -5.33 -6.56 8.29
C TYR A 15 -3.99 -6.65 9.03
N LEU A 16 -3.88 -6.13 10.26
CA LEU A 16 -2.63 -6.14 11.01
C LEU A 16 -2.02 -7.55 11.12
N LYS A 17 -2.87 -8.56 11.40
CA LYS A 17 -2.45 -9.96 11.56
C LYS A 17 -1.95 -10.60 10.26
N ASP A 18 -2.47 -10.17 9.12
CA ASP A 18 -2.11 -10.69 7.80
C ASP A 18 -0.99 -9.87 7.13
N SER A 19 -0.63 -8.73 7.73
CA SER A 19 0.40 -7.82 7.22
C SER A 19 1.81 -8.19 7.69
N LEU A 20 2.81 -7.54 7.09
CA LEU A 20 4.22 -7.61 7.49
C LEU A 20 4.49 -7.11 8.92
N PHE A 21 3.53 -6.42 9.54
CA PHE A 21 3.66 -5.85 10.88
C PHE A 21 3.09 -6.76 11.98
N ASN A 22 2.65 -7.96 11.62
CA ASN A 22 2.17 -8.93 12.61
C ASN A 22 3.27 -9.27 13.63
N GLY A 23 2.91 -9.23 14.91
CA GLY A 23 3.83 -9.51 16.02
C GLY A 23 4.64 -8.31 16.52
N LEU A 24 4.52 -7.13 15.88
CA LEU A 24 5.06 -5.90 16.46
C LEU A 24 4.32 -5.53 17.74
N ASN A 25 5.05 -4.96 18.70
CA ASN A 25 4.46 -4.47 19.94
C ASN A 25 3.64 -3.18 19.69
N PRO A 26 2.79 -2.76 20.64
CA PRO A 26 1.95 -1.58 20.46
C PRO A 26 2.74 -0.28 20.24
N GLU A 27 3.92 -0.14 20.84
CA GLU A 27 4.76 1.07 20.71
C GLU A 27 5.30 1.20 19.29
N ASP A 28 5.83 0.12 18.71
CA ASP A 28 6.31 0.07 17.33
C ASP A 28 5.18 0.34 16.33
N LEU A 29 3.99 -0.20 16.58
CA LEU A 29 2.81 0.07 15.75
C LEU A 29 2.38 1.53 15.81
N GLU A 30 2.46 2.16 16.98
CA GLU A 30 2.18 3.59 17.15
C GLU A 30 3.23 4.44 16.43
N HIS A 31 4.51 4.07 16.54
CA HIS A 31 5.59 4.71 15.79
C HIS A 31 5.32 4.67 14.28
N ILE A 32 4.95 3.51 13.73
CA ILE A 32 4.57 3.40 12.31
C ILE A 32 3.33 4.26 12.02
N SER A 33 2.35 4.26 12.92
CA SER A 33 1.10 4.97 12.73
C SER A 33 1.27 6.50 12.62
N ILE A 34 2.18 7.06 13.42
CA ILE A 34 2.49 8.50 13.43
C ILE A 34 3.29 8.91 12.18
N HIS A 35 4.15 8.03 11.65
CA HIS A 35 5.05 8.37 10.54
C HIS A 35 4.51 7.97 9.16
N LYS A 36 3.52 7.08 9.10
CA LYS A 36 2.90 6.70 7.82
C LYS A 36 1.99 7.80 7.28
N THR A 37 1.84 7.84 5.97
CA THR A 37 0.81 8.66 5.31
C THR A 37 -0.23 7.74 4.67
N CYS A 38 -1.51 8.06 4.86
CA CYS A 38 -2.59 7.36 4.18
C CYS A 38 -3.00 8.14 2.92
N ILE A 39 -2.93 7.45 1.77
CA ILE A 39 -3.22 8.04 0.46
C ILE A 39 -4.28 7.19 -0.22
N GLN A 40 -5.33 7.84 -0.74
CA GLN A 40 -6.35 7.19 -1.54
C GLN A 40 -6.03 7.33 -3.03
N TYR A 41 -6.03 6.22 -3.75
CA TYR A 41 -5.85 6.16 -5.20
C TYR A 41 -7.15 5.76 -5.89
N ARG A 42 -7.44 6.41 -7.02
CA ARG A 42 -8.54 6.04 -7.91
C ARG A 42 -8.12 4.86 -8.78
N LYS A 43 -9.10 4.08 -9.26
CA LYS A 43 -8.86 2.99 -10.20
C LYS A 43 -8.09 3.51 -11.42
N GLY A 44 -7.02 2.81 -11.78
CA GLY A 44 -6.15 3.15 -12.92
C GLY A 44 -5.04 4.15 -12.62
N GLN A 45 -4.96 4.70 -11.40
CA GLN A 45 -3.81 5.50 -11.00
C GLN A 45 -2.61 4.60 -10.67
N ASN A 46 -1.43 4.98 -11.18
CA ASN A 46 -0.18 4.28 -10.90
C ASN A 46 0.39 4.74 -9.55
N LEU A 47 0.83 3.78 -8.72
CA LEU A 47 1.48 4.05 -7.44
C LEU A 47 2.98 4.35 -7.62
N PHE A 48 3.67 3.56 -8.43
CA PHE A 48 5.07 3.75 -8.81
C PHE A 48 5.35 3.07 -10.16
N TYR A 49 6.52 3.33 -10.73
CA TYR A 49 6.95 2.79 -12.02
C TYR A 49 8.23 1.95 -11.88
N GLU A 50 8.36 0.92 -12.72
CA GLU A 50 9.59 0.13 -12.83
C GLU A 50 10.79 1.03 -13.16
N GLY A 51 11.95 0.75 -12.56
CA GLY A 51 13.19 1.49 -12.79
C GLY A 51 13.28 2.82 -12.04
N THR A 52 12.21 3.26 -11.36
CA THR A 52 12.27 4.44 -10.49
C THR A 52 12.86 4.11 -9.13
N ARG A 53 13.48 5.10 -8.48
CA ARG A 53 14.01 4.96 -7.12
C ARG A 53 12.85 4.59 -6.18
N PRO A 54 13.00 3.55 -5.33
CA PRO A 54 11.95 3.19 -4.37
C PRO A 54 11.73 4.33 -3.38
N MET A 55 10.48 4.76 -3.24
CA MET A 55 10.07 5.86 -2.36
C MET A 55 9.75 5.41 -0.93
N GLY A 56 9.58 4.11 -0.71
CA GLY A 56 9.23 3.53 0.58
C GLY A 56 8.38 2.28 0.45
N LEU A 57 7.72 1.93 1.54
CA LEU A 57 6.81 0.78 1.65
C LEU A 57 5.36 1.24 1.52
N TYR A 58 4.55 0.41 0.85
CA TYR A 58 3.11 0.59 0.78
C TYR A 58 2.42 -0.54 1.55
N CYS A 59 1.45 -0.18 2.38
CA CYS A 59 0.54 -1.12 3.02
C CYS A 59 -0.86 -0.88 2.46
N ILE A 60 -1.52 -1.94 1.98
CA ILE A 60 -2.85 -1.85 1.38
C ILE A 60 -3.87 -2.07 2.50
N ASN A 61 -4.55 -1.00 2.89
CA ASN A 61 -5.67 -1.11 3.82
C ASN A 61 -7.00 -1.43 3.11
N GLY A 62 -7.11 -1.17 1.81
CA GLY A 62 -8.33 -1.45 1.06
C GLY A 62 -8.12 -1.40 -0.46
N GLY A 63 -8.93 -2.18 -1.19
CA GLY A 63 -8.83 -2.30 -2.64
C GLY A 63 -7.87 -3.38 -3.11
N LYS A 64 -7.39 -3.26 -4.36
CA LYS A 64 -6.45 -4.21 -4.98
C LYS A 64 -5.45 -3.44 -5.84
N VAL A 65 -4.18 -3.86 -5.82
CA VAL A 65 -3.12 -3.27 -6.63
C VAL A 65 -2.58 -4.31 -7.60
N LYS A 66 -2.58 -3.96 -8.89
CA LYS A 66 -2.01 -4.80 -9.96
C LYS A 66 -0.52 -4.48 -10.08
N VAL A 67 0.35 -5.45 -9.83
CA VAL A 67 1.78 -5.35 -10.11
C VAL A 67 2.03 -6.00 -11.46
N PHE A 68 2.51 -5.20 -12.42
CA PHE A 68 2.68 -5.64 -13.80
C PHE A 68 3.91 -5.01 -14.43
N LYS A 69 4.36 -5.59 -15.55
CA LYS A 69 5.39 -5.05 -16.43
C LYS A 69 4.93 -5.14 -17.88
N ASN A 70 5.44 -4.23 -18.70
CA ASN A 70 5.23 -4.27 -20.14
C ASN A 70 6.39 -5.00 -20.82
N ASN A 71 6.08 -5.85 -21.78
CA ASN A 71 7.11 -6.39 -22.68
C ASN A 71 7.53 -5.34 -23.72
N VAL A 72 8.52 -5.69 -24.55
CA VAL A 72 9.01 -4.83 -25.65
C VAL A 72 7.94 -4.47 -26.69
N GLN A 73 6.83 -5.20 -26.74
CA GLN A 73 5.68 -4.94 -27.62
C GLN A 73 4.56 -4.17 -26.92
N GLY A 74 4.74 -3.75 -25.66
CA GLY A 74 3.74 -3.01 -24.89
C GLY A 74 2.64 -3.86 -24.25
N LYS A 75 2.72 -5.19 -24.32
CA LYS A 75 1.76 -6.09 -23.67
C LYS A 75 2.06 -6.22 -22.18
N GLU A 76 1.03 -6.04 -21.35
CA GLU A 76 1.11 -6.19 -19.91
C GLU A 76 1.23 -7.67 -19.49
N TYR A 77 2.14 -7.93 -18.56
CA TYR A 77 2.24 -9.18 -17.80
C TYR A 77 2.03 -8.88 -16.33
N ILE A 78 1.00 -9.48 -15.73
CA ILE A 78 0.66 -9.31 -14.31
C ILE A 78 1.43 -10.35 -13.52
N PHE A 79 2.29 -9.90 -12.61
CA PHE A 79 3.02 -10.80 -11.70
C PHE A 79 2.22 -11.12 -10.46
N TYR A 80 1.50 -10.11 -9.96
CA TYR A 80 0.87 -10.20 -8.66
C TYR A 80 -0.32 -9.24 -8.56
N ILE A 81 -1.37 -9.68 -7.89
CA ILE A 81 -2.48 -8.83 -7.46
C ILE A 81 -2.42 -8.75 -5.94
N ALA A 82 -1.89 -7.63 -5.45
CA ALA A 82 -1.83 -7.36 -4.03
C ALA A 82 -3.24 -7.05 -3.50
N LYS A 83 -3.59 -7.71 -2.40
CA LYS A 83 -4.84 -7.52 -1.67
C LYS A 83 -4.53 -6.78 -0.36
N PRO A 84 -5.53 -6.38 0.43
CA PRO A 84 -5.27 -5.83 1.74
C PRO A 84 -4.56 -6.84 2.66
N GLY A 85 -3.68 -6.34 3.53
CA GLY A 85 -2.74 -7.15 4.33
C GLY A 85 -1.34 -7.12 3.77
#